data_AF-A0A839VF71-F1
#
_entry.id   AF-A0A839VF71-F1
#
_cell.length_a   1.000
_cell.length_b   1.000
_cell.length_c   1.000
_cell.angle_alpha   90.00
_cell.angle_beta   90.00
_cell.angle_gamma   90.00
#
_symmetry.space_group_name_H-M   'P 1'
#
loop_
_entity.id
_entity.type
_entity.pdbx_description
1 polymer ?
#
loop_
_entity_poly.entity_id
_entity_poly.type
_entity_poly.pdbx_seq_one_letter_code
_entity_poly.pdbx_strand_id
1 'polypeptide(L)' 'MANHHDHSYKLLFSHPEMVRDLLTGFVKEDWVTQLDFSTLEKVSGSYVTDELRDREDDIIWRVRWG' A
#
# COMPACT_ATOMS: atom_id res chain seq x y z
N MET A 1 -16.56 14.74 12.41
CA MET A 1 -16.89 14.35 11.02
C MET A 1 -15.61 13.98 10.28
N ALA A 2 -14.96 12.87 10.64
CA ALA A 2 -13.66 12.45 10.08
C ALA A 2 -13.69 11.04 9.45
N ASN A 3 -14.85 10.38 9.44
CA ASN A 3 -14.95 8.94 9.12
C ASN A 3 -15.46 8.63 7.69
N HIS A 4 -15.80 9.66 6.90
CA HIS A 4 -16.33 9.46 5.53
C HIS A 4 -15.22 9.43 4.47
N HIS A 5 -14.09 10.07 4.74
CA HIS A 5 -12.98 10.16 3.78
C HIS A 5 -12.07 8.94 3.83
N ASP A 6 -11.93 8.31 5.00
CA ASP A 6 -11.05 7.15 5.19
C ASP A 6 -11.42 5.98 4.26
N HIS A 7 -12.71 5.65 4.15
CA HIS A 7 -13.18 4.62 3.22
C HIS A 7 -12.88 4.94 1.74
N SER A 8 -12.99 6.22 1.37
CA SER A 8 -12.72 6.66 0.00
C SER A 8 -11.23 6.56 -0.33
N TYR A 9 -10.35 6.95 0.59
CA TYR A 9 -8.91 6.78 0.44
C TYR A 9 -8.51 5.31 0.42
N LYS A 10 -9.11 4.47 1.28
CA LYS A 10 -8.87 3.02 1.28
C LYS A 10 -9.26 2.37 -0.05
N LEU A 11 -10.32 2.84 -0.71
CA LEU A 11 -10.73 2.35 -2.03
C LEU A 11 -9.77 2.81 -3.14
N LEU A 12 -9.27 4.04 -3.05
CA LEU A 12 -8.27 4.54 -3.99
C LEU A 12 -6.96 3.75 -3.87
N PHE A 13 -6.52 3.48 -2.64
CA PHE A 13 -5.30 2.72 -2.35
C PHE A 13 -5.49 1.20 -2.28
N SER A 14 -6.67 0.67 -2.62
CA SER A 14 -6.87 -0.78 -2.72
C SER A 14 -6.41 -1.35 -4.07
N HIS A 15 -6.15 -0.50 -5.04
CA HIS A 15 -5.72 -0.89 -6.39
C HIS A 15 -4.19 -0.83 -6.51
N PRO A 16 -3.53 -1.92 -6.92
CA PRO A 16 -2.07 -1.95 -7.08
C PRO A 16 -1.59 -0.91 -8.10
N GLU A 17 -2.37 -0.66 -9.15
CA GLU A 17 -2.02 0.33 -10.18
C GLU A 17 -1.94 1.75 -9.61
N MET A 18 -2.87 2.13 -8.73
CA MET A 18 -2.84 3.42 -8.06
C MET A 18 -1.58 3.60 -7.21
N VAL A 19 -1.13 2.53 -6.55
CA VAL A 19 0.07 2.56 -5.69
C VAL A 19 1.35 2.62 -6.52
N ARG A 20 1.41 1.88 -7.63
CA ARG A 20 2.48 2.01 -8.63
C ARG A 20 2.58 3.44 -9.16
N ASP A 21 1.45 4.01 -9.56
CA ASP A 21 1.40 5.34 -10.17
C ASP A 21 1.75 6.43 -9.14
N LEU A 22 1.38 6.23 -7.88
CA LEU A 22 1.80 7.11 -6.78
C LEU A 22 3.32 7.06 -6.57
N LEU A 23 3.89 5.85 -6.48
CA LEU A 23 5.32 5.67 -6.27
C LEU A 23 6.12 6.25 -7.45
N THR A 24 5.74 5.93 -8.68
CA THR A 24 6.43 6.43 -9.89
C THR A 24 6.19 7.92 -10.16
N GLY A 25 5.04 8.46 -9.76
CA GLY A 25 4.70 9.87 -9.96
C GLY A 25 5.26 10.83 -8.91
N PHE A 26 5.38 10.39 -7.65
CA PHE A 26 5.78 11.24 -6.54
C PHE A 26 7.18 10.94 -5.99
N VAL A 27 7.65 9.69 -6.08
CA VAL A 27 8.95 9.30 -5.54
C VAL A 27 9.97 9.29 -6.68
N LYS A 28 10.89 10.26 -6.66
CA LYS A 28 11.93 10.45 -7.69
C LYS A 28 13.25 9.77 -7.34
N GLU A 29 13.16 8.64 -6.66
CA GLU A 29 14.33 7.90 -6.20
C GLU A 29 14.60 6.72 -7.13
N ASP A 30 15.88 6.43 -7.40
CA ASP A 30 16.27 5.40 -8.37
C ASP A 30 15.79 3.99 -7.97
N TRP A 31 15.61 3.72 -6.67
CA TRP A 31 15.12 2.42 -6.20
C TRP A 31 13.69 2.12 -6.67
N VAL A 32 12.87 3.15 -6.93
CA VAL A 32 11.49 2.98 -7.44
C VAL A 32 11.51 2.37 -8.83
N THR A 33 12.50 2.73 -9.65
CA THR A 33 12.67 2.17 -11.00
C THR A 33 13.13 0.72 -10.99
N GLN A 34 13.65 0.23 -9.87
CA GLN A 34 14.12 -1.14 -9.67
C GLN A 34 13.06 -2.04 -9.03
N LEU A 35 11.88 -1.49 -8.72
CA LEU A 35 10.77 -2.29 -8.20
C LEU A 35 10.09 -3.06 -9.32
N ASP A 36 9.90 -4.35 -9.11
CA ASP A 36 9.07 -5.16 -10.00
C ASP A 36 7.58 -5.02 -9.60
N PHE A 37 6.92 -4.01 -10.15
CA PHE A 37 5.50 -3.76 -9.91
C PHE A 37 4.57 -4.90 -10.36
N SER A 38 5.04 -5.86 -11.17
CA SER A 38 4.24 -7.06 -11.48
C SER A 38 4.08 -7.97 -10.25
N THR A 39 4.98 -7.84 -9.28
CA THR A 39 4.96 -8.57 -7.99
C THR A 39 4.27 -7.78 -6.88
N LEU A 40 3.73 -6.59 -7.19
CA LEU A 40 3.07 -5.75 -6.21
C LEU A 40 1.78 -6.42 -5.72
N GLU A 41 1.80 -6.87 -4.47
CA GLU A 41 0.69 -7.57 -3.83
C GLU A 41 0.26 -6.86 -2.54
N LYS A 42 -1.05 -6.82 -2.30
CA LYS A 42 -1.61 -6.34 -1.05
C LYS A 42 -1.43 -7.43 0.01
N VAL A 43 -0.76 -7.11 1.10
CA VAL A 43 -0.62 -8.02 2.24
C VAL A 43 -1.86 -7.89 3.11
N SER A 44 -2.82 -8.80 2.95
CA SER A 44 -3.96 -8.92 3.88
C SER A 44 -3.44 -9.53 5.18
N GLY A 45 -3.56 -8.79 6.29
CA GLY A 45 -3.05 -9.18 7.59
C GLY A 45 -3.64 -10.49 8.08
N SER A 46 -2.91 -11.59 7.90
CA SER A 46 -3.02 -12.80 8.72
C SER A 46 -1.80 -13.02 9.60
N TYR A 47 -0.98 -11.98 9.82
CA TYR A 47 -0.05 -11.92 10.94
C TYR A 47 -0.74 -11.22 12.10
N VAL A 48 -1.65 -11.96 12.76
CA VAL A 48 -2.25 -11.56 14.04
C VAL A 48 -1.20 -11.80 15.13
N THR A 49 -0.22 -10.91 15.23
CA THR A 49 0.54 -10.72 16.47
C THR A 49 -0.30 -9.80 17.37
N ASP A 50 -0.51 -10.22 18.62
CA ASP A 50 -1.40 -9.67 19.67
C ASP A 50 -1.42 -8.13 19.88
N GLU A 51 -0.57 -7.37 19.20
CA GLU A 51 -0.47 -5.91 19.30
C GLU A 51 -1.24 -5.15 18.20
N LEU A 52 -1.88 -5.84 17.25
CA LEU A 52 -2.41 -5.24 16.00
C LEU A 52 -3.84 -4.71 16.03
N ARG A 53 -4.50 -4.59 17.19
CA ARG A 53 -5.88 -4.05 17.23
C ARG A 53 -5.99 -2.56 16.85
N ASP A 54 -4.88 -1.83 16.81
CA ASP A 54 -4.82 -0.42 16.40
C ASP A 54 -4.43 -0.19 14.92
N ARG A 55 -4.14 -1.27 14.15
CA ARG A 55 -3.59 -1.18 12.78
C ARG A 55 -4.60 -1.46 11.65
N GLU A 56 -5.89 -1.44 11.95
CA GLU A 56 -6.99 -1.65 10.99
C GLU A 56 -7.05 -0.57 9.88
N ASP A 57 -6.25 0.50 10.00
CA ASP A 57 -6.25 1.63 9.06
C ASP A 57 -5.10 1.61 8.03
N ASP A 58 -4.03 0.84 8.26
CA ASP A 58 -2.86 0.82 7.38
C ASP A 58 -2.98 -0.25 6.28
N ILE A 59 -2.91 0.17 5.01
CA ILE A 59 -2.80 -0.77 3.87
C ILE A 59 -1.33 -1.09 3.63
N ILE A 60 -0.97 -2.38 3.77
CA ILE A 60 0.39 -2.85 3.54
C ILE A 60 0.54 -3.44 2.13
N TRP A 61 1.56 -3.00 1.43
CA TRP A 61 1.96 -3.48 0.11
C TRP A 61 3.33 -4.13 0.16
N ARG A 62 3.48 -5.24 -0.56
CA ARG A 62 4.75 -5.95 -0.74
C ARG A 62 5.11 -5.96 -2.22
N VAL A 63 6.37 -5.69 -2.51
CA VAL A 63 6.93 -5.66 -3.87
C VAL A 63 8.35 -6.19 -3.81
N ARG A 64 8.79 -6.88 -4.86
CA ARG A 64 10.18 -7.32 -4.98
C ARG A 64 11.04 -6.18 -5.50
N TRP A 65 12.23 -6.06 -4.92
CA TRP A 65 13.29 -5.17 -5.35
C TRP A 65 14.49 -6.03 -5.73
N GLY A 66 14.98 -5.89 -6.96
CA GLY A 66 16.17 -6.58 -7.45
C GLY A 66 16.09 -6.95 -8.91
#